data_AF-A0A8J8PHD9-F1
#
_entry.id   AF-A0A8J8PHD9-F1
#
_cell.length_a   1.000
_cell.length_b   1.000
_cell.length_c   1.000
_cell.angle_alpha   90.00
_cell.angle_beta   90.00
_cell.angle_gamma   90.00
#
_symmetry.space_group_name_H-M   'P 1'
#
loop_
_entity.id
_entity.type
_entity.pdbx_description
1 polymer ?
#
loop_
_entity_poly.entity_id
_entity_poly.type
_entity_poly.pdbx_seq_one_letter_code
_entity_poly.pdbx_strand_id
1 'polypeptide(L)'
;MEIDILYILLISFFSNLVVYMIYKYYLMGRISKAMDIVEKYEERLRSVSSPKRREKTYRKVSKQLESYISTVRYYMFIRSMILVGIYILDLFLILMYLSFNIYLPFYIPYLTLKTTTGYLMLNGSLFVFIASYILFTPLSLRSNLKV
;
A
#
# COMPACT_ATOMS: atom_id res chain seq x y z
N MET A 1 -10.95 22.96 -13.31
CA MET A 1 -9.85 22.90 -12.32
C MET A 1 -10.33 22.46 -10.95
N GLU A 2 -11.19 23.22 -10.25
CA GLU A 2 -11.65 22.83 -8.90
C GLU A 2 -12.44 21.51 -8.88
N ILE A 3 -13.32 21.32 -9.87
CA ILE A 3 -14.12 20.09 -10.02
C ILE A 3 -13.21 18.89 -10.36
N ASP A 4 -12.19 19.09 -11.19
CA ASP A 4 -11.26 18.03 -11.59
C ASP A 4 -10.37 17.58 -10.42
N ILE A 5 -9.94 18.53 -9.58
CA ILE A 5 -9.23 18.23 -8.32
C ILE A 5 -10.11 17.39 -7.40
N LEU A 6 -11.39 17.76 -7.25
CA LEU A 6 -12.34 16.99 -6.46
C LEU A 6 -12.51 15.57 -7.00
N TYR A 7 -12.60 15.40 -8.33
CA TYR A 7 -12.68 14.06 -8.93
C TYR A 7 -11.43 13.23 -8.67
N ILE A 8 -10.23 13.79 -8.77
CA ILE A 8 -8.99 13.09 -8.42
C ILE A 8 -9.02 12.64 -6.96
N LEU A 9 -9.44 13.51 -6.04
CA LEU A 9 -9.54 13.17 -4.61
C LEU A 9 -10.55 12.05 -4.37
N LEU A 10 -11.72 12.09 -5.03
CA LEU A 10 -12.74 11.06 -4.90
C LEU A 10 -12.27 9.72 -5.47
N ILE A 11 -11.65 9.72 -6.66
CA ILE A 11 -11.08 8.50 -7.26
C ILE A 11 -10.06 7.89 -6.30
N SER A 12 -9.09 8.68 -5.83
CA SER A 12 -8.07 8.20 -4.89
C SER A 12 -8.66 7.68 -3.58
N PHE A 13 -9.69 8.34 -3.05
CA PHE A 13 -10.41 7.88 -1.86
C PHE A 13 -11.11 6.54 -2.09
N PHE A 14 -11.94 6.43 -3.14
CA PHE A 14 -12.69 5.22 -3.43
C PHE A 14 -11.78 4.04 -3.79
N SER A 15 -10.72 4.28 -4.56
CA SER A 15 -9.73 3.26 -4.89
C SER A 15 -9.02 2.74 -3.63
N ASN A 16 -8.61 3.62 -2.71
CA ASN A 16 -8.05 3.18 -1.42
C ASN A 16 -9.08 2.46 -0.54
N LEU A 17 -10.34 2.88 -0.57
CA LEU A 17 -11.43 2.19 0.13
C LEU A 17 -11.63 0.76 -0.42
N VAL A 18 -11.58 0.59 -1.75
CA VAL A 18 -11.66 -0.73 -2.39
C VAL A 18 -10.49 -1.61 -1.97
N VAL A 19 -9.25 -1.09 -2.01
CA VAL A 19 -8.07 -1.82 -1.52
C VAL A 19 -8.26 -2.24 -0.06
N TYR A 20 -8.74 -1.31 0.78
CA TYR A 20 -9.02 -1.60 2.19
C TYR A 20 -10.08 -2.69 2.37
N MET A 21 -11.17 -2.66 1.58
CA MET A 21 -12.21 -3.69 1.64
C MET A 21 -11.66 -5.06 1.22
N ILE A 22 -10.88 -5.14 0.15
CA ILE A 22 -10.23 -6.39 -0.27
C ILE A 22 -9.32 -6.90 0.85
N TYR A 23 -8.53 -6.02 1.46
CA TYR A 23 -7.71 -6.41 2.59
C TYR A 23 -8.57 -6.96 3.74
N LYS A 24 -9.58 -6.21 4.19
CA LYS A 24 -10.41 -6.53 5.36
C LYS A 24 -11.16 -7.85 5.20
N TYR A 25 -11.79 -8.06 4.04
CA TYR A 25 -12.67 -9.21 3.85
C TYR A 25 -11.95 -10.46 3.32
N TYR A 26 -10.85 -10.31 2.59
CA TYR A 26 -10.19 -11.45 1.95
C TYR A 26 -8.80 -11.76 2.55
N LEU A 27 -7.95 -10.76 2.73
CA LEU A 27 -6.54 -10.98 3.11
C LEU A 27 -6.33 -11.06 4.62
N MET A 28 -7.00 -10.21 5.39
CA MET A 28 -6.80 -10.07 6.84
C MET A 28 -6.93 -11.40 7.56
N GLY A 29 -8.05 -12.11 7.36
CA GLY A 29 -8.28 -13.40 8.01
C GLY A 29 -7.27 -14.49 7.61
N ARG A 30 -6.74 -14.44 6.38
CA ARG A 30 -5.74 -15.42 5.90
C ARG A 30 -4.36 -15.14 6.46
N ILE A 31 -3.97 -13.87 6.49
CA ILE A 31 -2.70 -13.41 7.07
C ILE A 31 -2.69 -13.68 8.57
N SER A 32 -3.72 -13.25 9.31
CA SER A 32 -3.81 -13.44 10.76
C SER A 32 -3.74 -14.92 11.14
N LYS A 33 -4.53 -15.80 10.48
CA LYS A 33 -4.48 -17.24 10.77
C LYS A 33 -3.09 -17.85 10.56
N ALA A 34 -2.40 -17.46 9.49
CA ALA A 34 -1.06 -17.95 9.22
C ALA A 34 -0.04 -17.40 10.21
N MET A 35 -0.17 -16.12 10.62
CA MET A 35 0.66 -15.51 11.66
C MET A 35 0.46 -16.16 13.03
N ASP A 36 -0.77 -16.41 13.46
CA ASP A 36 -1.07 -17.07 14.74
C ASP A 36 -0.42 -18.46 14.82
N ILE A 37 -0.36 -19.18 13.70
CA ILE A 37 0.31 -20.49 13.62
C ILE A 37 1.83 -20.34 13.72
N VAL A 38 2.41 -19.36 13.01
CA VAL A 38 3.84 -19.04 13.09
C VAL A 38 4.23 -18.69 14.52
N GLU A 39 3.45 -17.84 15.18
CA GLU A 39 3.68 -17.41 16.57
C GLU A 39 3.64 -18.59 17.55
N LYS A 40 2.64 -19.48 17.44
CA LYS A 40 2.58 -20.72 18.26
C LYS A 40 3.81 -21.61 18.08
N TYR A 41 4.32 -21.73 16.86
CA TYR A 41 5.54 -22.51 16.60
C TYR A 41 6.78 -21.82 17.18
N GLU A 42 6.88 -20.49 17.09
CA GLU A 42 7.95 -19.72 17.72
C GLU A 42 7.91 -19.83 19.25
N GLU A 43 6.76 -19.67 19.88
CA GLU A 43 6.58 -19.82 21.33
C GLU A 43 7.01 -21.23 21.78
N ARG A 44 6.59 -22.27 21.06
CA ARG A 44 6.99 -23.66 21.35
C ARG A 44 8.48 -23.88 21.21
N LEU A 45 9.17 -23.16 20.31
CA LEU A 45 10.62 -23.23 20.18
C LEU A 45 11.31 -22.45 21.30
N ARG A 46 10.76 -21.31 21.72
CA ARG A 46 11.28 -20.49 22.83
C ARG A 46 11.12 -21.18 24.18
N SER A 47 10.05 -21.97 24.37
CA SER A 47 9.82 -22.70 25.64
C SER A 47 10.80 -23.86 25.88
N VAL A 48 11.54 -24.29 24.86
CA VAL A 48 12.55 -25.35 25.00
C VAL A 48 13.87 -24.75 25.49
N SER A 49 14.16 -24.93 26.78
CA SER A 49 15.35 -24.38 27.44
C SER A 49 16.67 -24.94 26.91
N SER A 50 16.70 -26.22 26.49
CA SER A 50 17.93 -26.85 26.01
C SER A 50 18.19 -26.54 24.52
N PRO A 51 19.32 -25.91 24.16
CA PRO A 51 19.62 -25.54 22.78
C PRO A 51 19.69 -26.76 21.84
N LYS A 52 20.27 -27.89 22.29
CA LYS A 52 20.29 -29.15 21.52
C LYS A 52 18.88 -29.69 21.24
N ARG A 53 17.97 -29.62 22.24
CA ARG A 53 16.58 -30.06 22.05
C ARG A 53 15.81 -29.09 21.16
N ARG A 54 16.04 -27.78 21.30
CA ARG A 54 15.42 -26.74 20.47
C ARG A 54 15.77 -26.93 18.99
N GLU A 55 17.04 -27.18 18.68
CA GLU A 55 17.48 -27.42 17.30
C GLU A 55 16.85 -28.68 16.70
N LYS A 56 16.75 -29.77 17.48
CA LYS A 56 16.08 -31.00 17.05
C LYS A 56 14.58 -30.80 16.79
N THR A 57 13.91 -30.00 17.62
CA THR A 57 12.49 -29.64 17.43
C THR A 57 12.32 -28.72 16.22
N TYR A 58 13.22 -27.74 16.05
CA TYR A 58 13.24 -26.86 14.88
C TYR A 58 13.34 -27.67 13.59
N ARG A 59 14.30 -28.59 13.47
CA ARG A 59 14.44 -29.41 12.25
C ARG A 59 13.20 -30.25 11.91
N LYS A 60 12.40 -30.64 12.91
CA LYS A 60 11.14 -31.38 12.69
C LYS A 60 10.00 -30.50 12.17
N VAL A 61 10.02 -29.22 12.55
CA VAL A 61 8.92 -28.28 12.32
C VAL A 61 9.27 -27.24 11.24
N SER A 62 10.55 -27.07 10.91
CA SER A 62 11.08 -26.02 10.03
C SER A 62 10.36 -26.00 8.68
N LYS A 63 10.14 -27.17 8.07
CA LYS A 63 9.43 -27.28 6.79
C LYS A 63 7.98 -26.74 6.89
N GLN A 64 7.29 -27.00 7.99
CA GLN A 64 5.94 -26.48 8.22
C GLN A 64 5.97 -24.97 8.52
N LEU A 65 6.87 -24.55 9.40
CA LEU A 65 7.06 -23.14 9.77
C LEU A 65 7.39 -22.27 8.54
N GLU A 66 8.35 -22.70 7.72
CA GLU A 66 8.73 -22.05 6.47
C GLU A 66 7.55 -21.98 5.49
N SER A 67 6.70 -23.01 5.43
CA SER A 67 5.50 -23.01 4.60
C SER A 67 4.49 -21.94 5.05
N TYR A 68 4.25 -21.80 6.36
CA TYR A 68 3.37 -20.75 6.88
C TYR A 68 3.96 -19.34 6.70
N ILE A 69 5.26 -19.16 6.94
CA ILE A 69 5.94 -17.88 6.68
C ILE A 69 5.85 -17.53 5.18
N SER A 70 6.06 -18.50 4.30
CA SER A 70 5.90 -18.31 2.85
C SER A 70 4.47 -17.92 2.49
N THR A 71 3.49 -18.51 3.14
CA THR A 71 2.06 -18.19 2.97
C THR A 71 1.76 -16.74 3.38
N VAL A 72 2.28 -16.29 4.54
CA VAL A 72 2.16 -14.90 4.98
C VAL A 72 2.79 -13.95 3.97
N ARG A 73 4.03 -14.23 3.53
CA ARG A 73 4.71 -13.41 2.51
C ARG A 73 3.92 -13.34 1.20
N TYR A 74 3.36 -14.47 0.76
CA TYR A 74 2.55 -14.52 -0.44
C TYR A 74 1.33 -13.59 -0.34
N TYR A 75 0.57 -13.65 0.76
CA TYR A 75 -0.59 -12.77 0.91
C TYR A 75 -0.22 -11.30 1.09
N MET A 76 0.91 -11.00 1.75
CA MET A 76 1.44 -9.63 1.78
C MET A 76 1.86 -9.14 0.39
N PHE A 77 2.48 -9.99 -0.42
CA PHE A 77 2.83 -9.67 -1.80
C PHE A 77 1.60 -9.40 -2.66
N ILE A 78 0.56 -10.26 -2.57
CA ILE A 78 -0.71 -10.06 -3.27
C ILE A 78 -1.35 -8.73 -2.88
N ARG A 79 -1.34 -8.37 -1.58
CA ARG A 79 -1.82 -7.07 -1.12
C ARG A 79 -1.10 -5.92 -1.82
N SER A 80 0.23 -5.96 -1.86
CA SER A 80 1.04 -4.91 -2.50
C SER A 80 0.79 -4.85 -4.01
N MET A 81 0.62 -5.98 -4.67
CA MET A 81 0.30 -6.03 -6.10
C MET A 81 -1.07 -5.43 -6.40
N ILE A 82 -2.08 -5.69 -5.57
CA ILE A 82 -3.42 -5.10 -5.72
C ILE A 82 -3.35 -3.57 -5.56
N LEU A 83 -2.62 -3.09 -4.53
CA LEU A 83 -2.42 -1.66 -4.31
C LEU A 83 -1.77 -1.01 -5.54
N VAL A 84 -0.64 -1.55 -6.01
CA VAL A 84 0.07 -1.03 -7.19
C VAL A 84 -0.79 -1.09 -8.45
N GLY A 85 -1.51 -2.19 -8.66
CA GLY A 85 -2.37 -2.37 -9.83
C GLY A 85 -3.50 -1.34 -9.89
N ILE A 86 -4.22 -1.13 -8.79
CA ILE A 86 -5.24 -0.09 -8.69
C ILE A 86 -4.64 1.29 -8.95
N TYR A 87 -3.43 1.52 -8.43
CA TYR A 87 -2.81 2.83 -8.52
C TYR A 87 -2.32 3.16 -9.94
N ILE A 88 -1.87 2.16 -10.71
CA ILE A 88 -1.60 2.30 -12.14
C ILE A 88 -2.89 2.58 -12.92
N LEU A 89 -4.00 1.92 -12.57
CA LEU A 89 -5.30 2.17 -13.20
C LEU A 89 -5.80 3.59 -12.94
N ASP A 90 -5.71 4.06 -11.68
CA ASP A 90 -6.09 5.43 -11.31
C ASP A 90 -5.23 6.46 -12.07
N LEU A 91 -3.91 6.23 -12.13
CA LEU A 91 -2.99 7.10 -12.87
C LEU A 91 -3.38 7.18 -14.34
N PHE A 92 -3.67 6.04 -14.97
CA PHE A 92 -4.12 5.99 -16.36
C PHE A 92 -5.42 6.77 -16.57
N LEU A 93 -6.41 6.59 -15.70
CA LEU A 93 -7.67 7.33 -15.76
C LEU A 93 -7.46 8.84 -15.64
N ILE A 94 -6.62 9.27 -14.71
CA ILE A 94 -6.38 10.69 -14.46
C ILE A 94 -5.64 11.35 -15.62
N LEU A 95 -4.64 10.67 -16.19
CA LEU A 95 -3.89 11.21 -17.32
C LEU A 95 -4.74 11.27 -18.60
N MET A 96 -5.63 10.30 -18.82
CA MET A 96 -6.47 10.25 -20.03
C MET A 96 -7.67 11.20 -19.96
N TYR A 97 -8.31 11.34 -18.79
CA TYR A 97 -9.61 12.01 -18.67
C TYR A 97 -9.60 13.28 -17.82
N LEU A 98 -8.58 13.48 -16.97
CA LEU A 98 -8.52 14.57 -15.99
C LEU A 98 -7.20 15.35 -16.08
N SER A 99 -6.68 15.54 -17.30
CA SER A 99 -5.44 16.29 -17.52
C SER A 99 -5.69 17.79 -17.44
N PHE A 100 -5.05 18.45 -16.46
CA PHE A 100 -5.08 19.90 -16.32
C PHE A 100 -3.76 20.43 -15.78
N ASN A 101 -3.52 21.72 -16.03
CA ASN A 101 -2.36 22.46 -15.52
C ASN A 101 -2.73 23.25 -14.26
N ILE A 102 -1.74 23.53 -13.41
CA ILE A 102 -1.91 24.30 -12.18
C ILE A 102 -1.12 25.59 -12.26
N TYR A 103 -1.69 26.68 -11.77
CA TYR A 103 -0.97 27.93 -11.58
C TYR A 103 -0.47 28.02 -10.14
N LEU A 104 0.82 28.28 -9.99
CA LEU A 104 1.47 28.47 -8.71
C LEU A 104 1.80 29.95 -8.49
N PRO A 105 1.70 30.46 -7.24
CA PRO A 105 2.07 31.83 -6.92
C PRO A 105 3.59 32.05 -6.88
N PHE A 106 4.40 30.99 -6.96
CA PHE A 106 5.86 31.06 -6.94
C PHE A 106 6.49 30.19 -8.02
N TYR A 107 7.71 30.56 -8.43
CA TYR A 107 8.51 29.83 -9.40
C TYR A 107 9.16 28.61 -8.75
N ILE A 108 9.00 27.44 -9.37
CA ILE A 108 9.77 26.25 -9.05
C ILE A 108 10.61 25.90 -10.30
N PRO A 109 11.96 25.95 -10.20
CA PRO A 109 12.84 25.56 -11.30
C PRO A 109 12.51 24.15 -11.81
N TYR A 110 12.59 23.95 -13.13
CA TYR A 110 12.32 22.69 -13.83
C TYR A 110 10.86 22.17 -13.79
N LEU A 111 10.02 22.71 -12.91
CA LEU A 111 8.62 22.29 -12.73
C LEU A 111 7.61 23.32 -13.25
N THR A 112 8.00 24.59 -13.31
CA THR A 112 7.10 25.68 -13.72
C THR A 112 7.64 26.47 -14.89
N LEU A 113 6.74 26.91 -15.76
CA LEU A 113 7.00 27.84 -16.87
C LEU A 113 6.48 29.22 -16.48
N LYS A 114 7.30 30.24 -16.64
CA LYS A 114 6.88 31.63 -16.41
C LYS A 114 5.97 32.08 -17.55
N THR A 115 4.75 32.49 -17.21
CA THR A 115 3.75 33.03 -18.15
C THR A 115 3.37 34.46 -17.76
N THR A 116 2.63 35.16 -18.62
CA THR A 116 2.17 36.54 -18.38
C THR A 116 1.26 36.67 -17.15
N THR A 117 0.60 35.59 -16.74
CA THR A 117 -0.37 35.56 -15.63
C THR A 117 0.13 34.80 -14.39
N GLY A 118 1.37 34.32 -14.38
CA GLY A 118 1.96 33.59 -13.24
C GLY A 118 2.89 32.45 -13.64
N TYR A 119 3.10 31.50 -12.73
CA TYR A 119 3.94 30.32 -12.96
C TYR A 119 3.07 29.09 -13.25
N LEU A 120 3.12 28.60 -14.48
CA LEU A 120 2.32 27.45 -14.94
C LEU A 120 3.08 26.15 -14.70
N MET A 121 2.49 25.23 -13.94
CA MET A 121 2.94 23.85 -13.80
C MET A 121 2.17 22.95 -14.76
N LEU A 122 2.88 22.35 -15.71
CA LEU A 122 2.30 21.38 -16.64
C LEU A 122 1.97 20.07 -15.90
N ASN A 123 0.94 19.36 -16.34
CA ASN A 123 0.49 18.10 -15.74
C ASN A 123 0.17 18.22 -14.25
N GLY A 124 -0.46 19.32 -13.85
CA GLY A 124 -0.86 19.57 -12.46
C GLY A 124 -1.72 18.46 -11.86
N SER A 125 -2.53 17.78 -12.69
CA SER A 125 -3.31 16.61 -12.30
C SER A 125 -2.45 15.47 -11.71
N LEU A 126 -1.24 15.24 -12.21
CA LEU A 126 -0.32 14.22 -11.71
C LEU A 126 0.15 14.55 -10.29
N PHE A 127 0.43 15.82 -10.00
CA PHE A 127 0.85 16.25 -8.67
C PHE A 127 -0.29 16.17 -7.66
N VAL A 128 -1.50 16.56 -8.06
CA VAL A 128 -2.71 16.39 -7.23
C VAL A 128 -2.96 14.93 -6.93
N PHE A 129 -2.78 14.05 -7.93
CA PHE A 129 -2.89 12.62 -7.75
C PHE A 129 -1.86 12.07 -6.74
N ILE A 130 -0.57 12.40 -6.90
CA ILE A 130 0.48 11.98 -5.97
C ILE A 130 0.15 12.45 -4.53
N ALA A 131 -0.22 13.72 -4.37
CA ALA A 131 -0.58 14.28 -3.08
C ALA A 131 -1.79 13.56 -2.46
N SER A 132 -2.84 13.31 -3.26
CA SER A 132 -4.03 12.60 -2.81
C SER A 132 -3.72 11.17 -2.36
N TYR A 133 -2.81 10.49 -3.05
CA TYR A 133 -2.42 9.16 -2.65
C TYR A 133 -1.63 9.14 -1.36
N ILE A 134 -0.66 10.03 -1.18
CA ILE A 134 0.08 10.13 0.08
C ILE A 134 -0.89 10.36 1.25
N LEU A 135 -1.94 11.13 1.02
CA LEU A 135 -2.97 11.42 2.00
C LEU A 135 -3.86 10.20 2.31
N PHE A 136 -4.22 9.39 1.31
CA PHE A 136 -5.17 8.28 1.48
C PHE A 136 -4.54 6.88 1.62
N THR A 137 -3.29 6.67 1.22
CA THR A 137 -2.60 5.37 1.34
C THR A 137 -2.43 4.87 2.79
N PRO A 138 -2.34 5.72 3.83
CA PRO A 138 -2.45 5.26 5.21
C PRO A 138 -3.77 4.52 5.52
N LEU A 139 -4.90 4.84 4.85
CA LEU A 139 -6.17 4.14 5.04
C LEU A 139 -6.11 2.68 4.58
N SER A 140 -5.44 2.42 3.46
CA SER A 140 -5.27 1.09 2.91
C SER A 140 -4.17 0.28 3.63
N LEU A 141 -3.22 0.97 4.30
CA LEU A 141 -2.10 0.36 5.03
C LEU A 141 -2.30 0.21 6.55
N ARG A 142 -3.27 0.88 7.18
CA ARG A 142 -3.45 0.98 8.65
C ARG A 142 -3.47 -0.35 9.41
N SER A 143 -3.73 -1.47 8.74
CA SER A 143 -3.68 -2.78 9.35
C SER A 143 -2.27 -3.28 9.72
N ASN A 144 -1.21 -2.66 9.20
CA ASN A 144 0.17 -3.01 9.52
C ASN A 144 0.67 -2.46 10.87
N LEU A 145 -0.14 -1.62 11.54
CA LEU A 145 0.25 -0.88 12.76
C LEU A 145 -0.43 -1.38 14.04
N LYS A 146 -1.09 -2.55 14.01
CA LYS A 146 -1.48 -3.24 15.24
C LYS A 146 -0.51 -4.39 15.48
N VAL A 147 0.65 -4.03 16.05
CA VAL A 147 1.48 -4.89 16.89
C VAL A 147 1.24 -4.41 18.32
#